data_AF-A0A0C2NQV4-F1
#
_entry.id   AF-A0A0C2NQV4-F1
#
_cell.length_a   1.000
_cell.length_b   1.000
_cell.length_c   1.000
_cell.angle_alpha   90.00
_cell.angle_beta   90.00
_cell.angle_gamma   90.00
#
_symmetry.space_group_name_H-M   'P 1'
#
loop_
_entity.id
_entity.type
_entity.pdbx_description
1 polymer ?
#
loop_
_entity_poly.entity_id
_entity_poly.type
_entity_poly.pdbx_seq_one_letter_code
_entity_poly.pdbx_strand_id
1 'polypeptide(L)' 'MNLMSLQLDKEAQVIAAQWLEELEHEDGWFTMTVRIAAQIDAALREHHYEGVVMWYSEEDYIEERIEYRGSAQ' A
#
# COMPACT_ATOMS: atom_id res chain seq x y z
N MET A 1 14.59 -1.58 11.65
CA MET A 1 13.25 -2.04 11.23
C MET A 1 12.93 -1.17 10.05
N ASN A 2 12.89 -1.73 8.84
CA ASN A 2 12.77 -0.90 7.64
C ASN A 2 11.30 -0.51 7.52
N LEU A 3 11.05 0.78 7.76
CA LEU A 3 9.74 1.39 7.63
C LEU A 3 9.61 1.96 6.22
N MET A 4 8.40 1.92 5.70
CA MET A 4 8.03 2.50 4.42
C MET A 4 6.70 3.20 4.56
N SER A 5 6.48 4.17 3.69
CA SER A 5 5.25 4.92 3.59
C SER A 5 4.50 4.46 2.35
N LEU A 6 3.20 4.21 2.52
CA LEU A 6 2.32 3.76 1.45
C LEU A 6 1.21 4.79 1.25
N GLN A 7 0.99 5.25 0.02
CA GLN A 7 -0.18 6.05 -0.30
C GLN A 7 -1.13 5.23 -1.17
N LEU A 8 -2.33 5.05 -0.65
CA LEU A 8 -3.41 4.24 -1.21
C LEU A 8 -4.54 5.17 -1.66
N ASP A 9 -5.19 4.84 -2.78
CA ASP A 9 -6.44 5.49 -3.13
C ASP A 9 -7.59 5.02 -2.22
N LYS A 10 -8.77 5.62 -2.39
CA LYS A 10 -9.92 5.32 -1.53
C LYS A 10 -10.38 3.86 -1.61
N GLU A 11 -10.25 3.23 -2.76
CA GLU A 11 -10.68 1.84 -2.95
C GLU A 11 -9.69 0.88 -2.30
N ALA A 12 -8.40 1.11 -2.53
CA ALA A 12 -7.32 0.37 -1.90
C ALA A 12 -7.32 0.53 -0.36
N GLN A 13 -7.67 1.71 0.16
CA GLN A 13 -7.84 1.93 1.60
C GLN A 13 -8.98 1.11 2.19
N VAL A 14 -10.10 0.95 1.47
CA VAL A 14 -11.23 0.12 1.94
C VAL A 14 -10.83 -1.35 2.03
N ILE A 15 -10.10 -1.85 1.03
CA ILE A 15 -9.59 -3.23 1.03
C ILE A 15 -8.58 -3.43 2.16
N ALA A 16 -7.70 -2.46 2.37
CA ALA A 16 -6.63 -2.53 3.35
C ALA A 16 -7.04 -2.10 4.77
N ALA A 17 -8.31 -1.71 4.99
CA ALA A 17 -8.75 -1.00 6.19
C ALA A 17 -8.32 -1.66 7.51
N GLN A 18 -8.40 -3.00 7.57
CA GLN A 18 -8.02 -3.77 8.76
C GLN A 18 -6.54 -3.63 9.16
N TRP A 19 -5.65 -3.33 8.21
CA TRP A 19 -4.24 -3.08 8.51
C TRP A 19 -3.98 -1.61 8.77
N LEU A 20 -4.73 -0.70 8.13
CA LEU A 20 -4.51 0.74 8.22
C LEU A 20 -4.99 1.34 9.54
N GLU A 21 -5.98 0.74 10.20
CA GLU A 21 -6.60 1.27 11.42
C GLU A 21 -5.59 1.54 12.56
N GLU A 22 -4.53 0.74 12.64
CA GLU A 22 -3.50 0.84 13.67
C GLU A 22 -2.23 1.58 13.22
N LEU A 23 -2.18 2.07 11.97
CA LEU A 23 -0.98 2.69 11.42
C LEU A 23 -0.99 4.21 11.57
N GLU A 24 0.22 4.76 11.71
CA GLU A 24 0.42 6.19 11.62
C GLU A 24 0.13 6.67 10.19
N HIS A 25 -0.67 7.73 10.10
CA HIS A 25 -1.12 8.32 8.85
C HIS A 25 -0.86 9.83 8.85
N GLU A 26 -0.06 10.29 7.90
CA GLU A 26 0.28 11.71 7.71
C GLU A 26 0.18 12.07 6.23
N ASP A 27 -0.56 13.14 5.89
CA ASP A 27 -0.71 13.65 4.51
C ASP A 27 -1.08 12.58 3.43
N GLY A 28 -1.87 11.57 3.78
CA GLY A 28 -2.27 10.50 2.85
C GLY A 28 -1.32 9.30 2.82
N TRP A 29 -0.22 9.35 3.57
CA TRP A 29 0.78 8.30 3.66
C TRP A 29 0.62 7.50 4.95
N PHE A 30 0.64 6.18 4.82
CA PHE A 30 0.60 5.24 5.93
C PHE A 30 1.99 4.67 6.17
N THR A 31 2.56 4.92 7.35
CA THR A 31 3.87 4.37 7.72
C THR A 31 3.71 2.97 8.26
N MET A 32 4.43 2.01 7.67
CA MET A 32 4.32 0.60 8.00
C MET A 32 5.62 -0.15 7.77
N THR A 33 5.65 -1.42 8.20
CA THR A 33 6.77 -2.30 7.86
C THR A 33 6.58 -2.94 6.48
N VAL A 34 7.68 -3.36 5.86
CA VAL A 34 7.67 -4.16 4.61
C VAL A 34 6.70 -5.35 4.69
N ARG A 35 6.58 -5.98 5.87
CA ARG A 35 5.67 -7.12 6.08
C ARG A 35 4.20 -6.72 5.90
N ILE A 36 3.79 -5.59 6.47
CA ILE A 36 2.42 -5.09 6.36
C ILE A 36 2.14 -4.68 4.90
N ALA A 37 3.09 -4.00 4.24
CA ALA A 37 2.96 -3.64 2.83
C ALA A 37 2.77 -4.88 1.93
N ALA A 38 3.51 -5.96 2.18
CA ALA A 38 3.32 -7.23 1.46
C ALA A 38 1.94 -7.87 1.71
N GLN A 39 1.37 -7.72 2.92
CA GLN A 39 0.01 -8.19 3.22
C GLN A 39 -1.04 -7.36 2.49
N ILE A 40 -0.86 -6.04 2.43
CA ILE A 40 -1.74 -5.13 1.68
C ILE A 40 -1.66 -5.45 0.18
N ASP A 41 -0.45 -5.62 -0.38
CA ASP A 41 -0.28 -5.99 -1.80
C ASP A 41 -1.01 -7.30 -2.14
N ALA A 42 -0.86 -8.32 -1.31
CA ALA A 42 -1.56 -9.59 -1.50
C ALA A 42 -3.09 -9.40 -1.49
N ALA A 43 -3.61 -8.62 -0.55
CA ALA A 43 -5.04 -8.34 -0.46
C ALA A 43 -5.57 -7.58 -1.67
N LEU A 44 -4.85 -6.55 -2.14
CA LEU A 44 -5.22 -5.81 -3.34
C LEU A 44 -5.31 -6.73 -4.56
N ARG A 45 -4.34 -7.65 -4.73
CA ARG A 45 -4.36 -8.64 -5.81
C ARG A 45 -5.53 -9.62 -5.68
N GLU A 46 -5.78 -10.16 -4.48
CA GLU A 46 -6.89 -11.09 -4.22
C GLU A 46 -8.26 -10.45 -4.50
N HIS A 47 -8.40 -9.16 -4.18
CA HIS A 47 -9.58 -8.37 -4.45
C HIS A 47 -9.69 -7.89 -5.91
N HIS A 48 -8.74 -8.27 -6.78
CA HIS A 48 -8.67 -7.85 -8.18
C HIS A 48 -8.70 -6.31 -8.32
N TYR A 49 -8.09 -5.62 -7.36
CA TYR A 49 -8.02 -4.16 -7.35
C TYR A 49 -7.37 -3.64 -8.63
N GLU A 50 -7.96 -2.58 -9.19
CA GLU A 50 -7.50 -1.89 -10.39
C GLU A 50 -7.21 -0.44 -10.06
N GLY A 51 -5.93 -0.08 -10.00
CA GLY A 51 -5.54 1.26 -9.63
C GLY A 51 -4.04 1.40 -9.39
N VAL A 52 -3.67 2.43 -8.65
CA VAL A 52 -2.27 2.79 -8.41
C VAL A 52 -2.03 2.94 -6.92
N VAL A 53 -0.89 2.44 -6.46
CA VAL A 53 -0.39 2.65 -5.09
C VAL A 53 1.01 3.23 -5.18
N MET A 54 1.30 4.22 -4.35
CA MET A 54 2.64 4.80 -4.25
C MET A 54 3.35 4.22 -3.03
N TRP A 55 4.59 3.79 -3.23
CA TRP A 55 5.47 3.23 -2.23
C TRP A 55 6.65 4.17 -2.05
N TYR A 56 6.98 4.49 -0.81
CA TYR A 56 8.10 5.35 -0.49
C TYR A 56 8.95 4.72 0.62
N SER A 57 10.23 4.48 0.33
CA SER A 57 11.24 4.08 1.31
C SER A 57 12.04 5.31 1.72
N GLU A 58 11.89 5.76 2.97
CA GLU A 58 12.69 6.87 3.51
C GLU A 58 14.17 6.52 3.65
N GLU A 59 14.50 5.25 3.93
CA GLU A 59 15.89 4.82 4.11
C GLU A 59 16.67 4.88 2.79
N ASP A 60 16.02 4.47 1.69
CA ASP A 60 16.64 4.42 0.37
C ASP A 60 16.34 5.66 -0.49
N TYR A 61 15.46 6.55 -0.02
CA TYR A 61 14.90 7.68 -0.80
C TYR A 61 14.32 7.22 -2.14
N ILE A 62 13.68 6.05 -2.15
CA ILE A 62 13.07 5.45 -3.34
C ILE A 62 11.56 5.68 -3.28
N GLU A 63 11.03 6.30 -4.33
CA GLU A 63 9.59 6.33 -4.62
C GLU A 63 9.30 5.38 -5.78
N GLU A 64 8.38 4.44 -5.58
CA GLU A 64 7.94 3.49 -6.60
C GLU A 64 6.42 3.58 -6.77
N ARG A 65 5.99 3.60 -8.03
CA ARG A 65 4.58 3.57 -8.40
C ARG A 65 4.20 2.17 -8.84
N ILE A 66 3.28 1.54 -8.11
CA ILE A 66 2.79 0.21 -8.43
C ILE A 66 1.40 0.34 -9.08
N GLU A 67 1.29 -0.12 -10.32
CA GLU A 67 0.02 -0.20 -11.03
C GLU A 67 -0.56 -1.61 -10.92
N TYR A 68 -1.73 -1.71 -10.29
CA TYR A 68 -2.52 -2.93 -10.26
C TYR A 68 -3.47 -2.89 -11.44
N ARG A 69 -3.34 -3.88 -12.32
CA ARG A 69 -4.28 -4.12 -13.41
C ARG A 69 -4.88 -5.47 -13.11
N GLY A 70 -6.17 -5.48 -12.79
CA GLY A 70 -6.97 -6.68 -12.63
C GLY A 70 -6.60 -7.60 -13.76
N SER A 71 -5.97 -8.72 -13.40
CA SER A 71 -5.53 -9.68 -14.39
C SER A 71 -6.81 -10.30 -14.89
N ALA A 72 -7.36 -9.77 -15.98
CA ALA A 72 -8.34 -10.46 -16.80
C ALA A 72 -7.64 -11.72 -17.34
N GLN A 73 -7.68 -12.80 -16.56
CA GLN A 73 -7.37 -14.15 -17.00
C GLN A 73 -8.68 -14.92 -17.14
#